data_AF-A0A7Z0WGZ2-F1
#
_entry.id   AF-A0A7Z0WGZ2-F1
#
_cell.length_a   1.000
_cell.length_b   1.000
_cell.length_c   1.000
_cell.angle_alpha   90.00
_cell.angle_beta   90.00
_cell.angle_gamma   90.00
#
_symmetry.space_group_name_H-M   'P 1'
#
loop_
_entity.id
_entity.type
_entity.pdbx_description
1 polymer ?
#
loop_
_entity_poly.entity_id
_entity_poly.type
_entity_poly.pdbx_seq_one_letter_code
_entity_poly.pdbx_strand_id
1 'polypeptide(L)'
;MVPRRRARRALASARMLDQVVAAQLPLVARLPEASRRRAADFLAELVMLSQAYRHHAAGWISREELAERGSGAVSRIAVIRRRSSLSSTQFTEQD
;
A
#
# COMPACT_ATOMS: atom_id res chain seq x y z
N MET A 1 5.15 -20.30 16.45
CA MET A 1 6.33 -19.41 16.44
C MET A 1 6.90 -19.32 15.02
N VAL A 2 7.08 -18.12 14.46
CA VAL A 2 7.57 -17.95 13.07
C VAL A 2 9.09 -18.19 13.01
N PRO A 3 9.60 -19.01 12.07
CA PRO A 3 11.04 -19.23 11.93
C PRO A 3 11.82 -17.93 11.74
N ARG A 4 12.98 -17.77 12.40
CA ARG A 4 13.79 -16.53 12.38
C ARG A 4 14.05 -16.00 10.97
N ARG A 5 14.31 -16.88 10.00
CA ARG A 5 14.51 -16.51 8.58
C ARG A 5 13.23 -15.91 7.95
N ARG A 6 12.06 -16.50 8.24
CA ARG A 6 10.77 -16.00 7.74
C ARG A 6 10.40 -14.67 8.39
N ALA A 7 10.63 -14.52 9.69
CA ALA A 7 10.44 -13.26 10.40
C ALA A 7 11.34 -12.14 9.84
N ARG A 8 12.63 -12.42 9.62
CA ARG A 8 13.56 -11.46 8.98
C ARG A 8 13.10 -11.03 7.59
N ARG A 9 12.63 -11.97 6.77
CA ARG A 9 12.11 -11.66 5.43
C ARG A 9 10.86 -10.78 5.49
N ALA A 10 9.93 -11.09 6.39
CA ALA A 10 8.73 -10.27 6.59
C ALA A 10 9.09 -8.84 7.03
N LEU A 11 10.03 -8.68 7.96
CA LEU A 11 10.52 -7.35 8.37
C LEU A 11 11.22 -6.60 7.23
N ALA A 12 11.96 -7.29 6.36
CA ALA A 12 12.55 -6.67 5.18
C ALA A 12 11.49 -6.13 4.22
N SER A 13 10.40 -6.90 4.00
CA SER A 13 9.26 -6.46 3.20
C SER A 13 8.55 -5.26 3.83
N ALA A 14 8.32 -5.26 5.15
CA ALA A 14 7.76 -4.11 5.85
C ALA A 14 8.60 -2.83 5.65
N ARG A 15 9.93 -2.94 5.84
CA ARG A 15 10.85 -1.81 5.65
C ARG A 15 10.85 -1.27 4.23
N MET A 16 10.79 -2.15 3.24
CA MET A 16 10.71 -1.74 1.82
C MET A 16 9.44 -0.91 1.58
N LEU A 17 8.30 -1.34 2.12
CA LEU A 17 7.04 -0.60 2.00
C LEU A 17 7.12 0.75 2.72
N ASP A 18 7.71 0.80 3.91
CA ASP A 18 7.90 2.07 4.65
C ASP A 18 8.76 3.06 3.85
N GLN A 19 9.82 2.59 3.20
CA GLN A 19 10.68 3.44 2.35
C GLN A 19 9.92 4.01 1.16
N VAL A 20 9.08 3.21 0.51
CA VAL A 20 8.23 3.69 -0.59
C VAL A 20 7.26 4.77 -0.09
N VAL A 21 6.61 4.54 1.06
CA VAL A 21 5.70 5.53 1.66
C VAL A 21 6.44 6.82 2.01
N ALA A 22 7.60 6.71 2.67
CA ALA A 22 8.42 7.87 3.04
C ALA A 22 8.87 8.68 1.82
N ALA A 23 9.23 8.02 0.71
CA ALA A 23 9.63 8.70 -0.52
C ALA A 23 8.47 9.41 -1.24
N GLN A 24 7.26 8.85 -1.18
CA GLN A 24 6.09 9.38 -1.89
C GLN A 24 5.32 10.44 -1.09
N LEU A 25 5.36 10.40 0.24
CA LEU A 25 4.60 11.31 1.09
C LEU A 25 4.83 12.80 0.77
N PRO A 26 6.08 13.28 0.54
CA PRO A 26 6.32 14.67 0.15
C PRO A 26 5.71 15.06 -1.20
N LEU A 27 5.62 14.10 -2.14
CA LEU A 27 5.01 14.33 -3.44
C LEU A 27 3.48 14.47 -3.30
N VAL A 28 2.87 13.61 -2.48
CA VAL A 28 1.43 13.63 -2.21
C VAL A 28 1.00 14.95 -1.58
N ALA A 29 1.80 15.49 -0.65
CA ALA A 29 1.50 16.77 0.01
C ALA A 29 1.35 17.95 -0.98
N ARG A 30 1.99 17.87 -2.16
CA ARG A 30 1.95 18.92 -3.18
C ARG A 30 0.81 18.76 -4.19
N LEU A 31 0.04 17.68 -4.12
CA LEU A 31 -1.06 17.42 -5.05
C LEU A 31 -2.31 18.28 -4.74
N PRO A 32 -3.12 18.60 -5.76
CA PRO A 32 -4.48 19.12 -5.58
C PRO A 32 -5.33 18.13 -4.75
N GLU A 33 -6.29 18.64 -3.99
CA GLU A 33 -6.97 17.87 -2.94
C GLU A 33 -7.60 16.55 -3.41
N ALA A 34 -8.26 16.53 -4.57
CA ALA A 34 -8.85 15.31 -5.12
C ALA A 34 -7.80 14.23 -5.42
N SER A 35 -6.64 14.63 -5.96
CA SER A 35 -5.53 13.71 -6.24
C SER A 35 -4.75 13.35 -4.98
N ARG A 36 -4.65 14.28 -4.01
CA ARG A 36 -4.03 14.05 -2.71
C ARG A 36 -4.77 12.97 -1.93
N ARG A 37 -6.11 13.02 -1.86
CA ARG A 37 -6.92 11.99 -1.18
C ARG A 37 -6.67 10.61 -1.76
N ARG A 38 -6.75 10.46 -3.09
CA ARG A 38 -6.48 9.17 -3.77
C ARG A 38 -5.07 8.65 -3.52
N ALA A 39 -4.08 9.53 -3.59
CA ALA A 39 -2.69 9.14 -3.33
C ALA A 39 -2.47 8.78 -1.86
N ALA A 40 -3.13 9.47 -0.93
CA ALA A 40 -3.13 9.12 0.49
C ALA A 40 -3.78 7.75 0.74
N ASP A 41 -4.90 7.43 0.08
CA ASP A 41 -5.53 6.10 0.16
C ASP A 41 -4.57 5.00 -0.31
N PHE A 42 -3.86 5.24 -1.41
CA PHE A 42 -2.85 4.32 -1.91
C PHE A 42 -1.71 4.12 -0.89
N LEU A 43 -1.18 5.19 -0.29
CA LEU A 43 -0.15 5.10 0.74
C LEU A 43 -0.66 4.38 2.00
N ALA A 44 -1.92 4.60 2.39
CA ALA A 44 -2.54 3.92 3.52
C ALA A 44 -2.56 2.39 3.31
N GLU A 45 -2.89 1.90 2.11
CA GLU A 45 -2.83 0.47 1.81
C GLU A 45 -1.41 -0.10 1.94
N LEU A 46 -0.39 0.64 1.51
CA LEU A 46 1.01 0.22 1.67
C LEU A 46 1.42 0.15 3.15
N VAL A 47 0.99 1.13 3.96
CA VAL A 47 1.23 1.14 5.41
C VAL A 47 0.54 -0.06 6.08
N MET A 48 -0.71 -0.34 5.72
CA MET A 48 -1.45 -1.50 6.25
C MET A 48 -0.77 -2.82 5.88
N LEU A 49 -0.22 -2.94 4.68
CA LEU A 49 0.54 -4.12 4.28
C LEU A 49 1.86 -4.24 5.05
N SER A 50 2.58 -3.13 5.27
CA SER A 50 3.78 -3.10 6.13
C SER A 50 3.48 -3.59 7.55
N GLN A 51 2.38 -3.11 8.13
CA GLN A 51 1.89 -3.56 9.44
C GLN A 51 1.59 -5.06 9.46
N ALA A 52 0.90 -5.60 8.44
CA ALA A 52 0.64 -7.03 8.35
C ALA A 52 1.93 -7.87 8.33
N TYR A 53 2.96 -7.43 7.59
CA TYR A 53 4.27 -8.09 7.62
C TYR A 53 4.92 -8.07 9.01
N ARG A 54 4.82 -6.96 9.75
CA ARG A 54 5.33 -6.86 11.13
C ARG A 54 4.57 -7.79 12.07
N HIS A 55 3.24 -7.82 11.98
CA HIS A 55 2.39 -8.72 12.77
C HIS A 55 2.74 -10.19 12.50
N HIS A 56 2.96 -10.56 11.24
CA HIS A 56 3.41 -11.91 10.90
C HIS A 56 4.80 -12.19 11.47
N ALA A 57 5.73 -11.24 11.40
CA ALA A 57 7.07 -11.40 11.99
C ALA A 57 7.04 -11.58 13.52
N ALA A 58 6.12 -10.89 14.20
CA ALA A 58 5.86 -11.04 15.63
C ALA A 58 5.07 -12.32 15.98
N GLY A 59 4.53 -13.01 14.98
CA GLY A 59 3.70 -14.22 15.16
C GLY A 59 2.26 -13.94 15.58
N TRP A 60 1.78 -12.69 15.44
CA TRP A 60 0.40 -12.30 15.76
C TRP A 60 -0.60 -12.71 14.68
N ILE A 61 -0.13 -12.89 13.44
CA ILE A 61 -0.95 -13.40 12.34
C ILE A 61 -0.25 -14.56 11.63
N SER A 62 -1.05 -15.46 11.06
CA SER A 62 -0.56 -16.59 10.27
C SER A 62 -0.04 -16.13 8.89
N ARG A 63 0.63 -17.04 8.19
CA ARG A 63 1.05 -16.81 6.80
C ARG A 63 -0.16 -16.67 5.86
N GLU A 64 -1.22 -17.41 6.13
CA GLU A 64 -2.47 -17.40 5.36
C GLU A 64 -3.17 -16.06 5.51
N GLU A 65 -3.31 -15.58 6.75
CA GLU A 65 -3.84 -14.25 7.05
C GLU A 65 -3.00 -13.13 6.39
N LEU A 66 -1.66 -13.27 6.40
CA LEU A 66 -0.80 -12.34 5.67
C LEU A 66 -1.07 -12.36 4.16
N ALA A 67 -1.30 -13.53 3.57
CA ALA A 67 -1.58 -13.67 2.15
C ALA A 67 -2.95 -13.08 1.77
N GLU A 68 -3.97 -13.31 2.61
CA GLU A 68 -5.30 -12.73 2.45
C GLU A 68 -5.26 -11.20 2.53
N ARG A 69 -4.63 -10.64 3.57
CA ARG A 69 -4.44 -9.19 3.71
C ARG A 69 -3.63 -8.60 2.55
N GLY A 70 -2.61 -9.34 2.08
CA GLY A 70 -1.82 -8.96 0.92
C GLY A 70 -2.66 -8.87 -0.36
N SER A 71 -3.49 -9.89 -0.62
CA SER A 71 -4.41 -9.92 -1.76
C SER A 71 -5.46 -8.81 -1.69
N GLY A 72 -6.00 -8.55 -0.49
CA GLY A 72 -6.93 -7.46 -0.23
C GLY A 72 -6.32 -6.09 -0.51
N ALA A 73 -5.09 -5.84 -0.04
CA ALA A 73 -4.37 -4.59 -0.30
C ALA A 73 -4.12 -4.38 -1.81
N VAL A 74 -3.67 -5.42 -2.53
CA VAL A 74 -3.46 -5.36 -3.99
C VAL A 74 -4.77 -5.06 -4.72
N SER A 75 -5.86 -5.70 -4.32
CA SER A 75 -7.19 -5.46 -4.89
C SER A 75 -7.65 -4.02 -4.70
N ARG A 76 -7.49 -3.46 -3.49
CA ARG A 76 -7.85 -2.07 -3.20
C ARG A 76 -6.99 -1.07 -3.97
N ILE A 77 -5.69 -1.33 -4.08
CA ILE A 77 -4.77 -0.53 -4.91
C ILE A 77 -5.22 -0.54 -6.38
N ALA A 78 -5.61 -1.70 -6.92
CA ALA A 78 -6.09 -1.82 -8.29
C ALA A 78 -7.35 -0.98 -8.53
N VAL A 79 -8.27 -0.96 -7.55
CA VAL A 79 -9.49 -0.11 -7.59
C VAL A 79 -9.14 1.37 -7.55
N ILE A 80 -8.22 1.79 -6.67
CA ILE A 80 -7.76 3.19 -6.60
C ILE A 80 -7.15 3.61 -7.95
N ARG A 81 -6.28 2.79 -8.53
CA ARG A 81 -5.65 3.07 -9.82
C ARG A 81 -6.64 3.17 -10.97
N ARG A 82 -7.64 2.29 -11.01
CA ARG A 82 -8.70 2.32 -12.04
C ARG A 82 -9.54 3.59 -11.96
N ARG A 83 -9.87 4.06 -10.75
CA ARG A 83 -10.57 5.34 -10.56
C ARG A 83 -9.75 6.52 -11.05
N SER A 84 -8.43 6.48 -10.88
CA SER A 84 -7.52 7.52 -11.40
C SER A 84 -7.51 7.58 -12.93
N SER A 85 -7.44 6.43 -13.63
CA SER A 85 -7.43 6.42 -15.10
C SER A 85 -8.72 6.94 -15.72
N LEU A 86 -9.88 6.64 -15.10
CA LEU A 86 -11.17 7.13 -15.58
C LEU A 86 -11.34 8.65 -15.41
N SER A 87 -10.79 9.23 -14.35
CA SER A 87 -10.77 10.70 -14.17
C SER A 87 -9.83 11.40 -15.15
N SER A 88 -8.72 10.77 -15.55
CA SER A 88 -7.78 11.38 -16.51
C SER A 88 -8.34 11.48 -17.92
N THR A 89 -9.12 10.47 -18.36
CA THR A 89 -9.74 10.45 -19.70
C THR A 89 -10.87 11.47 -19.85
N GLN A 90 -11.56 11.84 -18.77
CA GLN A 90 -12.62 12.86 -18.81
C GLN A 90 -12.12 14.31 -18.95
N PHE A 91 -10.81 14.57 -18.81
CA PHE A 91 -10.24 15.92 -18.92
C PHE A 91 -9.64 16.24 -20.30
N THR A 92 -9.63 15.30 -21.26
CA THR A 92 -9.02 15.48 -22.58
C THR A 92 -10.02 15.60 -23.74
N GLU A 93 -11.30 15.81 -23.46
CA GLU A 93 -12.36 15.87 -24.50
C GLU A 93 -13.21 17.15 -24.40
N GLN A 94 -12.56 18.31 -24.19
CA GLN A 94 -13.14 19.63 -24.42
C GLN A 94 -12.05 20.60 -24.89
N ASP A 95 -11.80 20.62 -26.20
CA ASP A 95 -11.29 21.78 -26.95
C ASP A 95 -11.74 21.67 -28.42
#